data_AF-E6Q866-F1
#
_entry.id   AF-E6Q866-F1
#
_cell.length_a   1.000
_cell.length_b   1.000
_cell.length_c   1.000
_cell.angle_alpha   90.00
_cell.angle_beta   90.00
_cell.angle_gamma   90.00
#
_symmetry.space_group_name_H-M   'P 1'
#
loop_
_entity.id
_entity.type
_entity.pdbx_description
1 polymer ?
#
loop_
_entity_poly.entity_id
_entity_poly.type
_entity_poly.pdbx_seq_one_letter_code
_entity_poly.pdbx_strand_id
1 'polypeptide(L)'
;MAENTGSLRHTVAMNVTPDEKRRNDALAERIASVLHDIRVEKEFTQDQLAVRAGLSRTSLGDVEQARKAVTAQKLLQILSALDVTMSDFFRRVEQSEQM
;
A
#
# COMPACT_ATOMS: atom_id res chain seq x y z
N MET A 1 -36.34 -25.36 12.55
CA MET A 1 -35.60 -26.32 11.72
C MET A 1 -34.87 -25.51 10.66
N ALA A 2 -33.56 -25.67 10.60
CA ALA A 2 -32.63 -24.87 9.82
C ALA A 2 -32.61 -25.34 8.36
N GLU A 3 -32.26 -24.44 7.43
CA GLU A 3 -31.24 -24.76 6.44
C GLU A 3 -30.50 -23.48 6.00
N ASN A 4 -29.27 -23.42 6.47
CA ASN A 4 -28.20 -22.55 6.05
C ASN A 4 -27.55 -23.17 4.82
N THR A 5 -27.56 -22.48 3.68
CA THR A 5 -26.63 -22.79 2.59
C THR A 5 -25.95 -21.49 2.16
N GLY A 6 -24.81 -21.25 2.79
CA GLY A 6 -23.92 -20.15 2.47
C GLY A 6 -23.63 -20.08 0.97
N SER A 7 -23.84 -18.89 0.42
CA SER A 7 -23.36 -18.53 -0.91
C SER A 7 -21.84 -18.61 -0.91
N LEU A 8 -21.34 -19.72 -1.45
CA LEU A 8 -19.94 -20.04 -1.68
C LEU A 8 -19.24 -18.87 -2.40
N ARG A 9 -18.49 -18.04 -1.65
CA ARG A 9 -17.40 -17.27 -2.24
C ARG A 9 -16.26 -18.25 -2.51
N HIS A 10 -16.34 -18.94 -3.64
CA HIS A 10 -15.21 -19.71 -4.16
C HIS A 10 -14.19 -18.72 -4.73
N THR A 11 -13.37 -18.14 -3.85
CA THR A 11 -12.17 -17.44 -4.26
C THR A 11 -11.18 -18.53 -4.69
N VAL A 12 -10.99 -18.67 -6.00
CA VAL A 12 -9.90 -19.44 -6.59
C VAL A 12 -8.60 -18.95 -5.94
N ALA A 13 -8.00 -19.78 -5.09
CA ALA A 13 -6.65 -19.54 -4.60
C ALA A 13 -5.73 -19.61 -5.81
N MET A 14 -5.35 -18.45 -6.36
CA MET A 14 -4.28 -18.38 -7.35
C MET A 14 -3.01 -18.90 -6.68
N ASN A 15 -2.50 -20.05 -7.13
CA ASN A 15 -1.24 -20.59 -6.65
C ASN A 15 -0.09 -19.74 -7.22
N VAL A 16 0.28 -18.69 -6.48
CA VAL A 16 1.46 -17.85 -6.78
C VAL A 16 2.71 -18.66 -6.45
N THR A 17 3.66 -18.72 -7.38
CA THR A 17 4.94 -19.42 -7.14
C THR A 17 5.75 -18.69 -6.05
N PRO A 18 6.66 -19.39 -5.33
CA PRO A 18 7.52 -18.73 -4.33
C PRO A 18 8.30 -17.54 -4.90
N ASP A 19 8.74 -17.62 -6.15
CA ASP A 19 9.44 -16.52 -6.84
C ASP A 19 8.55 -15.32 -7.11
N GLU A 20 7.33 -15.54 -7.61
CA GLU A 20 6.36 -14.45 -7.82
C GLU A 20 5.94 -13.80 -6.50
N LYS A 21 5.75 -14.60 -5.45
CA LYS A 21 5.44 -14.07 -4.12
C LYS A 21 6.59 -13.17 -3.62
N ARG A 22 7.84 -13.63 -3.72
CA ARG A 22 9.01 -12.84 -3.34
C ARG A 22 9.09 -11.52 -4.12
N ARG A 23 8.84 -11.54 -5.43
CA ARG A 23 8.82 -10.34 -6.27
C ARG A 23 7.71 -9.36 -5.85
N ASN A 24 6.53 -9.87 -5.54
CA ASN A 24 5.41 -9.05 -5.07
C ASN A 24 5.69 -8.43 -3.71
N ASP A 25 6.26 -9.19 -2.78
CA ASP A 25 6.65 -8.70 -1.46
C ASP A 25 7.72 -7.59 -1.58
N ALA A 26 8.75 -7.80 -2.41
CA ALA A 26 9.80 -6.79 -2.67
C ALA A 26 9.24 -5.51 -3.31
N LEU A 27 8.26 -5.63 -4.22
CA LEU A 27 7.56 -4.47 -4.77
C LEU A 27 6.76 -3.72 -3.70
N ALA A 28 6.05 -4.44 -2.83
CA ALA A 28 5.27 -3.85 -1.75
C ALA A 28 6.17 -3.09 -0.75
N GLU A 29 7.33 -3.66 -0.41
CA GLU A 29 8.33 -3.03 0.45
C GLU A 29 8.87 -1.73 -0.15
N ARG A 30 9.17 -1.71 -1.46
CA ARG A 30 9.62 -0.50 -2.16
C ARG A 30 8.55 0.59 -2.19
N ILE A 31 7.31 0.23 -2.51
CA ILE A 31 6.18 1.16 -2.46
C ILE A 31 6.04 1.77 -1.07
N ALA A 32 6.15 0.95 -0.02
CA ALA A 32 6.06 1.39 1.37
C ALA A 32 7.20 2.35 1.74
N SER A 33 8.44 2.03 1.35
CA SER A 33 9.62 2.87 1.60
C SER A 33 9.50 4.21 0.91
N VAL A 34 9.20 4.25 -0.39
CA VAL A 34 9.06 5.52 -1.13
C VAL A 34 7.95 6.40 -0.54
N LEU A 35 6.85 5.79 -0.09
CA LEU A 35 5.76 6.53 0.56
C LEU A 35 6.21 7.12 1.91
N HIS A 36 6.99 6.37 2.69
CA HIS A 36 7.62 6.88 3.90
C HIS A 36 8.56 8.05 3.61
N ASP A 37 9.44 7.91 2.63
CA ASP A 37 10.44 8.92 2.28
C ASP A 37 9.79 10.22 1.84
N ILE A 38 8.81 10.16 0.94
CA ILE A 38 8.03 11.33 0.51
C ILE A 38 7.31 11.99 1.69
N ARG A 39 6.75 11.21 2.62
CA ARG A 39 6.09 11.76 3.81
C ARG A 39 7.10 12.55 4.66
N VAL A 40 8.28 12.00 4.89
CA VAL A 40 9.33 12.64 5.68
C VAL A 40 9.89 13.87 4.97
N GLU A 41 10.13 13.81 3.66
CA GLU A 41 10.53 14.95 2.82
C GLU A 41 9.54 16.12 2.88
N LYS A 42 8.24 15.81 3.03
CA LYS A 42 7.17 16.80 3.18
C LYS A 42 6.88 17.16 4.64
N GLU A 43 7.76 16.73 5.56
CA GLU A 43 7.72 17.07 7.00
C GLU A 43 6.42 16.67 7.71
N PHE A 44 5.72 15.66 7.20
CA PHE A 44 4.52 15.15 7.84
C PHE A 44 4.86 14.02 8.82
N THR A 45 4.30 14.08 10.03
CA THR A 45 4.18 12.89 10.89
C THR A 45 3.14 11.94 10.31
N GLN A 46 3.18 10.67 10.73
CA GLN A 46 2.14 9.70 10.34
C GLN A 46 0.74 10.15 10.79
N ASP A 47 0.62 10.77 11.96
CA ASP A 47 -0.67 11.27 12.46
C ASP A 47 -1.22 12.40 11.59
N GLN A 48 -0.38 13.37 11.21
CA GLN A 48 -0.79 14.46 10.33
C GLN A 48 -1.21 13.96 8.94
N LEU A 49 -0.41 13.06 8.33
CA LEU A 49 -0.76 12.51 7.03
C LEU A 49 -2.03 11.66 7.09
N ALA A 50 -2.20 10.84 8.14
CA ALA A 50 -3.38 10.00 8.29
C ALA A 50 -4.66 10.86 8.38
N VAL A 51 -4.64 11.92 9.19
CA VAL A 51 -5.75 12.88 9.27
C VAL A 51 -6.03 13.52 7.91
N ARG A 52 -4.99 13.99 7.21
CA ARG A 52 -5.12 14.65 5.90
C ARG A 52 -5.65 13.69 4.82
N ALA A 53 -5.26 12.42 4.85
CA ALA A 53 -5.68 11.39 3.91
C ALA A 53 -7.04 10.76 4.25
N GLY A 54 -7.65 11.11 5.40
CA GLY A 54 -8.88 10.47 5.88
C GLY A 54 -8.67 9.00 6.26
N LEU A 55 -7.49 8.65 6.77
CA LEU A 55 -7.10 7.31 7.19
C LEU A 55 -6.85 7.26 8.70
N SER A 56 -6.84 6.05 9.27
CA SER A 56 -6.32 5.86 10.62
C SER A 56 -4.79 5.83 10.61
N ARG A 57 -4.16 6.33 11.68
CA ARG A 57 -2.71 6.24 11.92
C ARG A 57 -2.20 4.81 11.73
N THR A 58 -2.93 3.82 12.27
CA THR A 58 -2.60 2.40 12.12
C THR A 58 -2.66 1.94 10.67
N SER A 59 -3.66 2.34 9.90
CA SER A 59 -3.74 1.97 8.47
C SER A 59 -2.60 2.59 7.67
N LEU A 60 -2.19 3.81 7.98
CA LEU A 60 -1.04 4.43 7.32
C LEU A 60 0.27 3.72 7.72
N GLY A 61 0.45 3.41 9.00
CA GLY A 61 1.60 2.66 9.48
C GLY A 61 1.68 1.23 8.93
N ASP A 62 0.55 0.57 8.70
CA ASP A 62 0.51 -0.73 8.01
C ASP A 62 1.00 -0.63 6.56
N VAL A 63 0.67 0.47 5.88
CA VAL A 63 1.10 0.73 4.49
C VAL A 63 2.60 1.05 4.44
N GLU A 64 3.09 1.97 5.28
CA GLU A 64 4.51 2.36 5.31
C GLU A 64 5.47 1.25 5.75
N GLN A 65 4.95 0.18 6.35
CA GLN A 65 5.75 -0.97 6.79
C GLN A 65 5.47 -2.22 5.96
N ALA A 66 4.76 -2.09 4.83
CA ALA A 66 4.38 -3.19 3.94
C ALA A 66 3.67 -4.38 4.64
N ARG A 67 3.10 -4.18 5.85
CA ARG A 67 2.36 -5.23 6.57
C ARG A 67 1.11 -5.68 5.81
N LYS A 68 0.56 -4.77 5.01
CA LYS A 68 -0.56 -5.02 4.10
C LYS A 68 -0.29 -4.34 2.78
N ALA A 69 -0.54 -5.06 1.69
CA ALA A 69 -0.53 -4.46 0.36
C ALA A 69 -1.54 -3.31 0.30
N VAL A 70 -1.07 -2.15 -0.17
CA VAL A 70 -1.92 -0.98 -0.36
C VAL A 70 -2.77 -1.15 -1.62
N THR A 71 -4.05 -0.80 -1.55
CA THR A 71 -4.91 -0.77 -2.74
C THR A 71 -4.65 0.50 -3.54
N ALA A 72 -4.91 0.48 -4.85
CA ALA A 72 -4.76 1.67 -5.70
C ALA A 72 -5.55 2.88 -5.17
N GLN A 73 -6.77 2.67 -4.65
CA GLN A 73 -7.58 3.73 -4.05
C GLN A 73 -6.92 4.34 -2.80
N LYS A 74 -6.43 3.50 -1.88
CA LYS A 74 -5.73 4.00 -0.67
C LYS A 74 -4.45 4.72 -1.03
N LEU A 75 -3.69 4.20 -2.00
CA LEU A 75 -2.49 4.87 -2.50
C LEU A 75 -2.84 6.25 -3.05
N LEU A 76 -3.90 6.37 -3.86
CA LEU A 76 -4.37 7.65 -4.39
C LEU A 76 -4.74 8.64 -3.27
N GLN A 77 -5.47 8.18 -2.26
CA GLN A 77 -5.82 9.02 -1.11
C GLN A 77 -4.57 9.57 -0.40
N ILE A 78 -3.56 8.72 -0.18
CA ILE A 78 -2.32 9.12 0.48
C ILE A 78 -1.52 10.09 -0.40
N LEU A 79 -1.36 9.79 -1.69
CA LEU A 79 -0.60 10.63 -2.60
C LEU A 79 -1.27 11.99 -2.83
N SER A 80 -2.60 12.04 -2.92
CA SER A 80 -3.34 13.29 -2.96
C SER A 80 -3.16 14.11 -1.67
N ALA A 81 -3.16 13.47 -0.50
CA ALA A 81 -2.85 14.14 0.76
C ALA A 81 -1.40 14.64 0.82
N LEU A 82 -0.48 14.01 0.10
CA LEU A 82 0.90 14.48 -0.05
C LEU A 82 1.09 15.48 -1.19
N ASP A 83 0.06 15.82 -1.97
CA ASP A 83 0.18 16.64 -3.18
C ASP A 83 1.22 16.05 -4.16
N VAL A 84 1.13 14.74 -4.41
CA VAL A 84 2.02 13.96 -5.28
C VAL A 84 1.20 13.20 -6.31
N THR A 85 1.68 13.16 -7.55
CA THR A 85 1.03 12.42 -8.64
C THR A 85 1.43 10.93 -8.61
N MET A 86 0.58 10.07 -9.15
CA MET A 86 0.92 8.64 -9.34
C MET A 86 2.17 8.46 -10.20
N SER A 87 2.32 9.25 -11.26
CA SER A 87 3.47 9.19 -12.16
C SER A 87 4.77 9.53 -11.45
N ASP A 88 4.79 10.58 -10.62
CA ASP A 88 6.01 10.96 -9.90
C ASP A 88 6.33 9.98 -8.78
N PHE A 89 5.32 9.44 -8.12
CA PHE A 89 5.48 8.37 -7.14
C PHE A 89 6.13 7.12 -7.75
N PHE A 90 5.56 6.57 -8.83
CA PHE A 90 6.08 5.34 -9.42
C PHE A 90 7.45 5.54 -10.08
N ARG A 91 7.75 6.73 -10.61
CA ARG A 91 9.11 7.08 -11.07
C ARG A 91 10.14 6.91 -9.95
N ARG A 92 9.83 7.35 -8.73
CA ARG A 92 10.71 7.17 -7.56
C ARG A 92 10.82 5.70 -7.13
N VAL A 93 9.71 4.96 -7.19
CA VAL A 93 9.70 3.51 -6.94
C VAL A 93 10.65 2.81 -7.91
N GLU A 94 10.56 3.05 -9.21
CA GLU A 94 11.47 2.49 -10.22
C GLU A 94 12.94 2.88 -9.99
N GLN A 95 13.21 4.11 -9.54
CA GLN A 95 14.57 4.58 -9.22
C GLN A 95 15.17 3.87 -7.99
N SER A 96 14.35 3.58 -6.97
CA SER A 96 14.79 2.82 -5.78
C SER A 96 15.17 1.36 -6.11
N GLU A 97 14.76 0.85 -7.27
CA GLU A 97 15.07 -0.50 -7.76
C GLU A 97 16.52 -0.62 -8.29
N GLN A 98 17.19 0.50 -8.54
CA GLN A 98 18.49 0.59 -9.19
C GLN A 98 19.64 0.93 -8.23
N MET A 99 19.35 1.11 -6.94
CA MET A 99 20.32 1.33 -5.85
C MET A 99 20.55 0.05 -5.07
#